data_AF-A0A2V8F0I1-F1
#
_entry.id   AF-A0A2V8F0I1-F1
#
_cell.length_a   1.000
_cell.length_b   1.000
_cell.length_c   1.000
_cell.angle_alpha   90.00
_cell.angle_beta   90.00
_cell.angle_gamma   90.00
#
_symmetry.space_group_name_H-M   'P 1'
#
loop_
_entity.id
_entity.type
_entity.pdbx_description
1 polymer ?
#
loop_
_entity_poly.entity_id
_entity_poly.type
_entity_poly.pdbx_seq_one_letter_code
_entity_poly.pdbx_strand_id
1 'polypeptide(L)'
;MSRPAVSRHLRVLREAGLVSANGIGRQQQYRLNRAALASSTRLVRAVHAFEGRGTRRPSNGGRIARASQRGEVTETPAAPRGWRAQSLKSGAHAGR
;
A
#
# COMPACT_ATOMS: atom_id res chain seq x y z
N MET A 1 30.20 9.31 -7.27
CA MET A 1 28.98 9.23 -8.10
C MET A 1 29.31 9.70 -9.50
N SER A 2 28.98 8.92 -10.53
CA SER A 2 29.28 9.28 -11.92
C SER A 2 28.25 10.28 -12.47
N ARG A 3 28.68 11.19 -13.35
CA ARG A 3 27.81 12.12 -14.10
C ARG A 3 26.58 11.44 -14.76
N PRO A 4 26.72 10.26 -15.42
CA PRO A 4 25.56 9.56 -16.00
C PRO A 4 24.56 9.10 -14.94
N ALA A 5 25.01 8.64 -13.77
CA ALA A 5 24.12 8.24 -12.69
C ALA A 5 23.32 9.44 -12.17
N VAL A 6 23.96 10.60 -11.97
CA VAL A 6 23.28 11.81 -11.50
C VAL A 6 22.21 12.27 -12.49
N SER A 7 22.52 12.27 -13.80
CA SER A 7 21.55 12.65 -14.84
C SER A 7 20.32 11.74 -14.85
N ARG A 8 20.52 10.42 -14.68
CA ARG A 8 19.41 9.46 -14.59
C ARG A 8 18.53 9.73 -13.37
N HIS A 9 19.12 9.94 -12.19
CA HIS A 9 18.35 10.25 -10.98
C HIS A 9 17.59 11.55 -11.11
N LEU A 10 18.20 12.61 -11.63
CA LEU A 10 17.54 13.90 -11.84
C LEU A 10 16.36 13.82 -12.81
N ARG A 11 16.46 12.96 -13.83
CA ARG A 11 15.33 12.70 -14.74
C ARG A 11 14.15 12.07 -14.01
N VAL A 12 14.39 11.01 -13.22
CA VAL A 12 13.34 10.34 -12.44
C VAL A 12 12.73 11.30 -11.42
N LEU A 13 13.55 12.09 -10.72
CA LEU A 13 13.06 13.07 -9.75
C LEU A 13 12.24 14.18 -10.41
N ARG A 14 12.55 14.56 -11.65
CA ARG A 14 11.78 15.54 -12.42
C ARG A 14 10.44 14.96 -12.84
N GLU A 15 10.42 13.73 -13.33
CA GLU A 15 9.19 13.01 -13.70
C GLU A 15 8.26 12.83 -12.48
N ALA A 16 8.82 12.64 -11.30
CA ALA A 16 8.08 12.60 -10.03
C ALA A 16 7.65 13.99 -9.49
N GLY A 17 8.01 15.09 -10.15
CA GLY A 17 7.68 16.46 -9.71
C GLY A 17 8.46 16.94 -8.47
N LEU A 18 9.49 16.21 -8.04
CA LEU A 18 10.32 16.56 -6.88
C LEU A 18 11.35 17.63 -7.21
N VAL A 19 11.76 17.73 -8.47
CA VAL A 19 12.67 18.77 -8.96
C VAL A 19 12.13 19.39 -10.25
N SER A 20 12.44 20.66 -10.44
CA SER A 20 12.22 21.39 -11.69
C SER A 20 13.57 21.62 -12.38
N ALA A 21 13.57 21.68 -13.70
CA ALA A 21 14.76 21.97 -14.49
C ALA A 21 14.54 23.30 -15.23
N ASN A 22 15.53 24.18 -15.15
CA ASN A 22 15.55 25.42 -15.90
C ASN A 22 16.82 25.48 -16.76
N GLY A 23 16.65 25.65 -18.07
CA GLY A 23 17.75 25.75 -19.02
C GLY A 23 18.37 27.14 -18.98
N ILE A 24 19.66 27.23 -18.61
CA ILE A 24 20.43 28.47 -18.61
C ILE A 24 21.59 28.28 -19.58
N GLY A 25 21.38 28.72 -20.83
CA GLY A 25 22.35 28.52 -21.91
C GLY A 25 22.61 27.02 -22.17
N ARG A 26 23.85 26.58 -21.96
CA ARG A 26 24.26 25.17 -22.10
C ARG A 26 24.12 24.34 -20.82
N GLN A 27 23.64 24.95 -19.73
CA GLN A 27 23.51 24.30 -18.43
C GLN A 27 22.05 24.06 -18.09
N GLN A 28 21.79 22.99 -17.34
CA GLN A 28 20.48 22.71 -16.76
C GLN A 28 20.58 22.93 -15.25
N GLN A 29 19.89 23.96 -14.77
CA GLN A 29 19.84 24.29 -13.35
C GLN A 29 18.62 23.59 -12.74
N TYR A 30 18.88 22.68 -11.79
CA TYR A 30 17.83 21.93 -11.11
C TYR A 30 17.47 22.60 -9.80
N ARG A 31 16.17 22.81 -9.56
CA ARG A 31 15.65 23.35 -8.31
C ARG A 31 14.73 22.35 -7.65
N LEU A 32 14.93 22.15 -6.36
CA LEU A 32 14.12 21.26 -5.54
C LEU A 32 12.76 21.88 -5.23
N ASN A 33 11.69 21.11 -5.42
CA ASN A 33 10.37 21.45 -4.94
C ASN A 33 10.22 21.01 -3.48
N ARG A 34 10.39 21.96 -2.55
CA ARG A 34 10.35 21.68 -1.10
C ARG A 34 9.00 21.11 -0.64
N ALA A 35 7.89 21.58 -1.21
CA ALA A 35 6.55 21.14 -0.82
C ALA A 35 6.31 19.67 -1.23
N ALA A 36 6.68 19.32 -2.46
CA ALA A 36 6.60 17.94 -2.93
C ALA A 36 7.52 17.01 -2.11
N LEU A 37 8.75 17.46 -1.83
CA LEU A 37 9.70 16.66 -1.04
C LEU A 37 9.22 16.44 0.41
N ALA A 38 8.60 17.43 1.04
CA ALA A 38 8.06 17.29 2.39
C ALA A 38 6.99 16.19 2.46
N SER A 39 6.09 16.17 1.48
CA SER A 39 5.03 15.16 1.36
C SER A 39 5.61 13.76 1.17
N SER A 40 6.57 13.59 0.25
CA SER A 40 7.24 12.31 0.02
C SER A 40 8.06 11.85 1.24
N THR A 41 8.74 12.76 1.92
CA THR A 41 9.53 12.44 3.12
C THR A 41 8.62 11.96 4.26
N ARG A 42 7.46 12.60 4.44
CA ARG A 42 6.44 12.16 5.40
C ARG A 42 5.98 10.74 5.10
N LEU A 43 5.70 10.44 3.83
CA LEU A 43 5.28 9.11 3.40
C LEU A 43 6.36 8.05 3.67
N VAL A 44 7.60 8.31 3.24
CA VAL A 44 8.73 7.38 3.44
C VAL A 44 8.95 7.09 4.92
N ARG A 45 8.86 8.11 5.79
CA ARG A 45 8.92 7.93 7.24
C ARG A 45 7.76 7.07 7.76
N ALA A 46 6.56 7.27 7.26
CA ALA A 46 5.40 6.46 7.64
C ALA A 46 5.56 4.99 7.24
N VAL A 47 6.12 4.73 6.05
CA VAL A 47 6.43 3.38 5.55
C VAL A 47 7.47 2.71 6.44
N HIS A 48 8.60 3.38 6.74
CA HIS A 48 9.61 2.82 7.64
C HIS A 48 9.08 2.59 9.06
N ALA A 49 8.23 3.49 9.56
CA ALA A 49 7.57 3.30 10.85
C ALA A 49 6.55 2.14 10.83
N PHE A 50 5.92 1.88 9.69
CA PHE A 50 5.03 0.73 9.51
C PHE A 50 5.81 -0.59 9.47
N GLU A 51 6.90 -0.64 8.71
CA GLU A 51 7.78 -1.82 8.61
C GLU A 51 8.39 -2.20 9.97
N GLY A 52 8.73 -1.20 10.79
CA GLY A 52 9.21 -1.42 12.16
C GLY A 52 8.17 -2.01 13.12
N ARG A 53 6.87 -1.91 12.82
CA ARG A 53 5.78 -2.41 13.68
C ARG A 53 5.27 -3.81 13.29
N GLY A 54 5.48 -4.25 12.05
CA GLY A 54 4.88 -5.48 11.51
C GLY A 54 5.85 -6.64 11.23
N THR A 55 7.16 -6.44 11.31
CA THR A 55 8.14 -7.43 10.82
C THR A 55 8.61 -8.45 11.87
N ARG A 56 7.84 -8.70 12.93
CA ARG A 56 7.93 -9.99 13.64
C ARG A 56 7.33 -11.08 12.74
N ARG A 57 8.01 -11.33 11.62
CA ARG A 57 7.82 -12.47 10.74
C ARG A 57 7.88 -13.68 11.66
N PRO A 58 6.79 -14.43 11.88
CA PRO A 58 6.89 -15.68 12.61
C PRO A 58 7.96 -16.48 11.88
N SER A 59 9.02 -16.84 12.60
CA SER A 59 10.06 -17.68 12.03
C SER A 59 9.35 -18.93 11.53
N ASN A 60 9.49 -19.20 10.23
CA ASN A 60 9.09 -20.45 9.63
C ASN A 60 10.08 -21.53 10.11
N GLY A 61 10.07 -21.79 11.43
CA GLY A 61 10.93 -22.73 12.14
C GLY A 61 10.16 -23.57 13.16
N GLY A 62 8.82 -23.44 13.20
CA GLY A 62 7.94 -24.37 13.89
C GLY A 62 7.45 -25.40 12.91
N ARG A 63 8.07 -26.59 12.95
CA ARG A 63 7.54 -27.83 12.38
C ARG A 63 6.01 -27.83 12.51
N ILE A 64 5.32 -28.05 11.39
CA ILE A 64 3.93 -28.50 11.38
C ILE A 64 3.93 -29.88 12.06
N ALA A 65 3.90 -29.91 13.39
CA ALA A 65 3.42 -31.05 14.13
C ALA A 65 1.89 -31.01 14.05
N ARG A 66 1.35 -31.39 12.88
CA ARG A 66 -0.05 -31.81 12.75
C ARG A 66 -0.05 -33.31 12.56
N ALA A 67 -0.54 -34.01 13.58
CA ALA A 67 -1.62 -35.00 13.48
C ALA A 67 -1.56 -35.95 14.69
N SER A 68 -2.31 -35.60 15.74
CA SER A 68 -3.19 -36.52 16.47
C SER A 68 -3.58 -35.87 17.77
N GLN A 69 -4.83 -35.43 17.88
CA GLN A 69 -5.72 -35.85 18.96
C GLN A 69 -7.08 -35.14 18.85
N ARG A 70 -8.14 -35.97 18.91
CA ARG A 70 -9.56 -35.67 19.18
C ARG A 70 -10.30 -35.03 18.01
N GLY A 71 -11.23 -35.71 17.32
CA GLY A 71 -12.12 -36.76 17.80
C GLY A 71 -13.15 -36.18 18.75
N GLU A 72 -14.07 -35.37 18.20
CA GLU A 72 -15.53 -35.48 18.33
C GLU A 72 -16.18 -34.15 17.93
N VAL A 73 -16.82 -34.15 16.76
CA VAL A 73 -17.71 -33.09 16.29
C VAL A 73 -19.12 -33.66 16.38
N THR A 74 -19.79 -33.38 17.47
CA THR A 74 -21.22 -33.09 17.50
C THR A 74 -21.25 -31.79 18.30
N GLU A 75 -21.70 -30.65 17.76
CA GLU A 75 -23.08 -30.37 17.43
C GLU A 75 -23.19 -29.20 16.42
N THR A 76 -24.03 -29.42 15.42
CA THR A 76 -24.96 -28.50 14.72
C THR A 76 -24.67 -26.99 14.73
N PRO A 77 -24.49 -26.34 13.55
CA PRO A 77 -24.48 -24.88 13.47
C PRO A 77 -25.92 -24.34 13.60
N ALA A 78 -26.26 -23.80 14.78
CA ALA A 78 -27.41 -22.93 14.93
C ALA A 78 -27.15 -21.65 14.11
N ALA A 79 -27.91 -21.47 13.03
CA ALA A 79 -27.91 -20.25 12.25
C ALA A 79 -28.16 -19.04 13.16
N PRO A 80 -27.35 -17.96 13.08
CA PRO A 80 -27.61 -16.76 13.85
C PRO A 80 -28.92 -16.13 13.38
N ARG A 81 -29.93 -16.16 14.26
CA ARG A 81 -31.17 -15.40 14.15
C ARG A 81 -30.80 -13.91 14.08
N GLY A 82 -30.68 -13.36 12.88
CA GLY A 82 -30.31 -11.96 12.68
C GLY A 82 -29.89 -11.58 11.26
N TRP A 83 -29.50 -12.55 10.43
CA TRP A 83 -29.26 -12.27 9.01
C TRP A 83 -30.57 -12.23 8.22
N ARG A 84 -31.23 -11.06 8.28
CA ARG A 84 -32.14 -10.61 7.24
C ARG A 84 -31.35 -10.47 5.94
N ALA A 85 -31.52 -11.42 5.02
CA ALA A 85 -31.14 -11.25 3.63
C ALA A 85 -31.93 -10.06 3.05
N GLN A 86 -31.26 -8.93 2.88
CA GLN A 86 -31.73 -7.85 2.03
C GLN A 86 -31.64 -8.36 0.58
N SER A 87 -32.75 -8.90 0.07
CA SER A 87 -32.86 -9.15 -1.36
C SER A 87 -33.33 -7.87 -2.04
N LEU A 88 -32.37 -7.26 -2.73
CA LEU A 88 -32.52 -6.14 -3.65
C LEU A 88 -33.33 -6.56 -4.89
N LYS A 89 -34.42 -5.84 -5.18
CA LYS A 89 -34.92 -5.50 -6.54
C LYS A 89 -35.72 -4.20 -6.38
N SER A 90 -35.10 -3.02 -6.47
CA SER A 90 -34.79 -2.30 -7.72
C SER A 90 -35.95 -2.28 -8.74
N GLY A 91 -36.73 -1.20 -8.68
CA GLY A 91 -37.17 -0.36 -9.82
C GLY A 91 -38.02 -0.96 -10.93
N ALA A 92 -39.28 -0.52 -11.02
CA ALA A 92 -39.92 -0.21 -12.30
C ALA A 92 -40.87 1.00 -12.15
N HIS A 93 -40.68 1.95 -13.05
CA HIS A 93 -41.32 3.26 -13.16
C HIS A 93 -42.81 3.21 -13.53
N ALA A 94 -43.54 4.20 -12.98
CA ALA A 94 -44.51 5.11 -13.61
C ALA A 94 -45.30 4.65 -14.85
N GLY A 95 -46.63 4.83 -14.80
CA GLY A 95 -47.46 4.95 -16.00
C GLY A 95 -48.96 4.86 -15.76
N ARG A 96 -49.53 6.00 -15.37
CA ARG A 96 -50.89 6.52 -15.64
C ARG A 96 -52.11 5.59 -15.57
#